data_AF-A0A218WZH2-F1
#
_entry.id   AF-A0A218WZH2-F1
#
_cell.length_a   1.000
_cell.length_b   1.000
_cell.length_c   1.000
_cell.angle_alpha   90.00
_cell.angle_beta   90.00
_cell.angle_gamma   90.00
#
_symmetry.space_group_name_H-M   'P 1'
#
loop_
_entity.id
_entity.type
_entity.pdbx_description
1 polymer ?
#
loop_
_entity_poly.entity_id
_entity_poly.type
_entity_poly.pdbx_seq_one_letter_code
_entity_poly.pdbx_strand_id
1 'polypeptide(L)'
;MVAEMGWDPTVWEDPMAFKPERFLSNSHESGRGAEGFDITGSREIKMMPFGVGRRICPGFALALLHLEYFLANLVWAFEWRAMEGDNVDLSEKQEFTIVMKNPLHAIVCPRLK
;
A
#
# COMPACT_ATOMS: atom_id res chain seq x y z
N MET A 1 3.76 6.15 -17.56
CA MET A 1 2.70 6.63 -16.64
C MET A 1 3.24 6.61 -15.21
N VAL A 2 2.73 7.41 -14.27
CA VAL A 2 3.23 7.43 -12.87
C VAL A 2 3.25 6.03 -12.23
N ALA A 3 2.29 5.17 -12.55
CA ALA A 3 2.21 3.79 -12.07
C ALA A 3 3.41 2.92 -12.49
N GLU A 4 4.01 3.17 -13.66
CA GLU A 4 5.14 2.36 -14.18
C GLU A 4 6.37 2.43 -13.28
N MET A 5 6.56 3.51 -12.52
CA MET A 5 7.65 3.60 -11.53
C MET A 5 7.52 2.56 -10.42
N GLY A 6 6.29 2.27 -10.00
CA GLY A 6 6.00 1.20 -9.05
C GLY A 6 6.18 -0.20 -9.64
N TRP A 7 6.24 -0.31 -10.97
CA TRP A 7 6.35 -1.58 -11.68
C TRP A 7 7.74 -1.85 -12.28
N ASP A 8 8.69 -0.92 -12.10
CA ASP A 8 10.02 -1.04 -12.65
C ASP A 8 10.80 -2.18 -11.95
N PRO A 9 11.10 -3.29 -12.65
CA PRO A 9 11.81 -4.42 -12.06
C PRO A 9 13.28 -4.11 -11.75
N THR A 10 13.83 -3.01 -12.27
CA THR A 10 15.20 -2.56 -11.95
C THR A 10 15.27 -1.85 -10.59
N VAL A 11 14.13 -1.36 -10.09
CA VAL A 11 13.99 -0.68 -8.79
C VAL A 11 13.35 -1.60 -7.75
N TRP A 12 12.38 -2.40 -8.17
CA TRP A 12 11.55 -3.24 -7.31
C TRP A 12 11.66 -4.71 -7.70
N GLU A 13 12.22 -5.54 -6.82
CA GLU A 13 12.11 -7.00 -6.94
C GLU A 13 10.64 -7.46 -6.92
N ASP A 14 10.28 -8.31 -7.89
CA ASP A 14 8.91 -8.80 -8.14
C ASP A 14 7.85 -7.69 -8.01
N PRO A 15 7.88 -6.67 -8.88
CA PRO A 15 7.09 -5.45 -8.70
C PRO A 15 5.57 -5.69 -8.71
N MET A 16 5.12 -6.76 -9.36
CA MET A 16 3.71 -7.14 -9.44
C MET A 16 3.24 -7.97 -8.24
N ALA A 17 4.14 -8.40 -7.35
CA ALA A 17 3.80 -9.15 -6.15
C ALA A 17 3.49 -8.21 -4.98
N PHE A 18 2.41 -8.51 -4.24
CA PHE A 18 2.11 -7.82 -3.00
C PHE A 18 3.08 -8.28 -1.89
N LYS A 19 4.11 -7.47 -1.63
CA LYS A 19 5.17 -7.73 -0.63
C LYS A 19 5.37 -6.55 0.34
N PRO A 20 4.50 -6.33 1.35
CA PRO A 20 4.59 -5.20 2.28
C PRO A 20 5.92 -5.10 3.02
N GLU A 21 6.58 -6.24 3.24
CA GLU A 21 7.84 -6.38 3.96
C GLU A 21 8.96 -5.55 3.32
N ARG A 22 8.83 -5.27 2.02
CA ARG A 22 9.78 -4.45 1.26
C ARG A 22 9.87 -3.00 1.72
N PHE A 23 8.94 -2.57 2.56
CA PHE A 23 8.89 -1.24 3.18
C PHE A 23 9.29 -1.24 4.65
N LEU A 24 9.51 -2.41 5.24
CA LEU A 24 10.00 -2.54 6.61
C LEU A 24 11.50 -2.24 6.62
N SER A 25 11.97 -1.50 7.62
CA SER A 25 13.39 -1.19 7.78
C SER A 25 14.19 -2.46 8.05
N ASN A 26 15.09 -2.86 7.13
CA ASN A 26 16.10 -3.88 7.41
C ASN A 26 17.13 -3.31 8.42
N SER A 27 16.78 -3.33 9.70
CA SER A 27 17.55 -2.72 10.78
C SER A 27 18.73 -3.57 11.25
N HIS A 28 19.53 -4.18 10.36
CA HIS A 28 20.71 -4.93 10.79
C HIS A 28 21.97 -4.90 9.91
N GLU A 29 21.94 -4.47 8.64
CA GLU A 29 23.16 -4.54 7.79
C GLU A 29 23.85 -3.21 7.50
N SER A 30 23.21 -2.07 7.77
CA SER A 30 23.85 -0.77 7.61
C SER A 30 23.69 0.01 8.91
N GLY A 31 24.80 0.35 9.57
CA GLY A 31 24.85 1.15 10.81
C GLY A 31 24.37 2.61 10.67
N ARG A 32 23.34 2.84 9.85
CA ARG A 32 22.50 4.05 9.82
C ARG A 32 21.19 3.63 10.46
N GLY A 33 20.64 4.47 11.34
CA GLY A 33 19.42 4.16 12.11
C GLY A 33 18.28 3.65 11.23
N ALA A 34 17.29 2.99 11.83
CA ALA A 34 16.12 2.42 11.17
C ALA A 34 15.33 3.49 10.38
N GLU A 35 15.79 3.85 9.18
CA GLU A 35 15.08 4.79 8.33
C GLU A 35 14.09 4.00 7.49
N GLY A 36 12.81 4.09 7.86
CA GLY A 36 11.71 3.52 7.08
C GLY A 36 11.66 4.05 5.64
N PHE A 37 10.77 3.48 4.83
CA PHE A 37 10.62 3.87 3.44
C PHE A 37 10.30 5.37 3.26
N ASP A 38 10.98 6.05 2.33
CA ASP A 38 10.70 7.47 2.04
C ASP A 38 9.49 7.62 1.11
N ILE A 39 8.32 7.77 1.70
CA ILE A 39 7.08 8.03 0.96
C ILE A 39 7.02 9.42 0.31
N THR A 40 7.87 10.36 0.74
CA THR A 40 7.89 11.74 0.23
C THR A 40 8.77 11.91 -1.00
N GLY A 41 9.64 10.94 -1.28
CA GLY A 41 10.62 10.99 -2.37
C GLY A 41 11.66 12.10 -2.21
N SER A 42 11.96 12.52 -0.97
CA SER A 42 12.92 13.59 -0.66
C SER A 42 14.38 13.11 -0.69
N ARG A 43 14.64 11.84 -0.37
CA ARG A 43 15.93 11.17 -0.48
C ARG A 43 16.14 10.56 -1.87
N GLU A 44 15.14 9.81 -2.34
CA GLU A 44 15.14 9.10 -3.63
C GLU A 44 13.69 8.84 -4.07
N ILE A 45 13.40 9.01 -5.36
CA ILE A 45 12.06 8.78 -5.90
C ILE A 45 11.99 7.38 -6.50
N LYS A 46 11.54 6.39 -5.71
CA LYS A 46 11.22 5.03 -6.19
C LYS A 46 9.74 4.83 -6.54
N MET A 47 8.89 5.69 -5.98
CA MET A 47 7.46 5.83 -6.29
C MET A 47 7.01 7.24 -5.91
N MET A 48 5.81 7.65 -6.31
CA MET A 48 5.25 8.97 -5.96
C MET A 48 3.72 8.93 -5.72
N PRO A 49 3.23 8.13 -4.75
CA PRO A 49 1.79 7.94 -4.52
C PRO A 49 1.05 9.22 -4.14
N PHE A 50 1.77 10.20 -3.60
CA PHE A 50 1.25 11.52 -3.21
C PHE A 50 1.86 12.66 -4.05
N GLY A 51 2.56 12.35 -5.15
CA GLY A 51 3.43 13.29 -5.85
C GLY A 51 4.71 13.59 -5.06
N VAL A 52 5.49 14.57 -5.51
CA VAL A 52 6.79 14.97 -4.91
C VAL A 52 7.02 16.48 -5.01
N GLY A 53 7.97 17.00 -4.23
CA GLY A 53 8.42 18.39 -4.30
C GLY A 53 7.35 19.41 -3.91
N ARG A 54 7.39 20.61 -4.52
CA ARG A 54 6.51 21.75 -4.13
C ARG A 54 5.01 21.52 -4.32
N ARG A 55 4.61 20.47 -5.05
CA ARG A 55 3.22 20.13 -5.36
C ARG A 55 2.83 18.76 -4.82
N ILE A 56 3.60 18.22 -3.87
CA ILE A 56 3.21 17.03 -3.12
C ILE A 56 1.83 17.25 -2.47
N CYS A 57 1.03 16.18 -2.40
CA CYS A 57 -0.30 16.20 -1.81
C CYS A 57 -0.22 16.73 -0.37
N PRO A 58 -0.85 17.87 -0.05
CA PRO A 58 -0.79 18.44 1.30
C PRO A 58 -1.50 17.53 2.34
N GLY A 59 -2.32 16.58 1.89
CA GLY A 59 -3.05 15.64 2.74
C GLY A 59 -2.34 14.32 3.04
N PHE A 60 -1.10 14.09 2.58
CA PHE A 60 -0.46 12.77 2.69
C PHE A 60 -0.36 12.27 4.15
N ALA A 61 0.03 13.14 5.08
CA ALA A 61 0.17 12.76 6.49
C ALA A 61 -1.18 12.38 7.12
N LEU A 62 -2.25 13.11 6.76
CA LEU A 62 -3.60 12.80 7.21
C LEU A 62 -4.12 11.50 6.60
N ALA A 63 -3.80 11.23 5.33
CA ALA A 63 -4.16 9.98 4.66
C ALA A 63 -3.49 8.77 5.33
N LEU A 64 -2.19 8.87 5.66
CA LEU A 64 -1.46 7.81 6.38
C LEU A 64 -2.08 7.54 7.75
N LEU A 65 -2.34 8.59 8.53
CA LEU A 65 -2.99 8.46 9.84
C LEU A 65 -4.34 7.72 9.75
N HIS A 66 -5.18 8.07 8.77
CA HIS A 66 -6.45 7.40 8.57
C HIS A 66 -6.29 5.95 8.11
N LEU A 67 -5.39 5.68 7.16
CA LEU A 67 -5.14 4.32 6.68
C LEU A 67 -4.65 3.40 7.80
N GLU A 68 -3.68 3.85 8.59
CA GLU A 68 -3.16 3.12 9.74
C GLU A 68 -4.27 2.85 10.77
N TYR A 69 -5.05 3.88 11.13
CA TYR A 69 -6.14 3.74 12.08
C TYR A 69 -7.22 2.76 11.60
N PHE A 70 -7.71 2.91 10.36
CA PHE A 70 -8.73 2.04 9.82
C PHE A 70 -8.24 0.60 9.69
N LEU A 71 -7.08 0.39 9.05
CA LEU A 71 -6.53 -0.96 8.87
C LEU A 71 -6.28 -1.66 10.21
N ALA A 72 -5.70 -0.98 11.18
CA ALA A 72 -5.46 -1.54 12.50
C ALA A 72 -6.77 -1.99 13.16
N ASN A 73 -7.82 -1.16 13.14
CA ASN A 73 -9.11 -1.51 13.72
C ASN A 73 -9.82 -2.62 12.95
N LEU A 74 -9.77 -2.62 11.61
CA LEU A 74 -10.41 -3.65 10.78
C LEU A 74 -9.76 -5.02 10.98
N VAL A 75 -8.43 -5.07 11.08
CA VAL A 75 -7.68 -6.31 11.34
C VAL A 75 -7.86 -6.78 12.78
N TRP A 76 -7.88 -5.84 13.74
CA TRP A 76 -8.08 -6.15 15.15
C TRP A 76 -9.47 -6.71 15.44
N ALA A 77 -10.51 -6.10 14.86
CA ALA A 77 -11.89 -6.44 15.17
C ALA A 77 -12.46 -7.59 14.33
N PHE A 78 -11.92 -7.85 13.13
CA PHE A 78 -12.53 -8.77 12.19
C PHE A 78 -11.55 -9.78 11.57
N GLU A 79 -12.09 -10.96 11.25
CA GLU A 79 -11.49 -11.90 10.31
C GLU A 79 -12.17 -11.73 8.96
N TRP A 80 -11.37 -11.63 7.90
CA TRP A 80 -11.83 -11.41 6.53
C TRP A 80 -11.61 -12.67 5.72
N ARG A 81 -12.64 -13.13 5.02
CA ARG A 81 -12.58 -14.30 4.14
C ARG A 81 -13.13 -13.95 2.77
N ALA A 82 -12.53 -14.50 1.73
CA ALA A 82 -13.12 -14.47 0.40
C ALA A 82 -14.42 -15.30 0.39
N MET A 83 -15.36 -14.94 -0.48
CA MET A 83 -16.55 -15.75 -0.69
C MET A 83 -16.13 -17.09 -1.33
N GLU A 84 -16.75 -18.20 -0.92
CA GLU A 84 -16.39 -19.52 -1.45
C GLU A 84 -16.54 -19.56 -2.99
N GLY A 85 -15.47 -19.96 -3.69
CA GLY A 85 -15.44 -20.04 -5.15
C GLY A 85 -15.03 -18.74 -5.86
N ASP A 86 -14.92 -17.61 -5.15
CA ASP A 86 -14.42 -16.36 -5.71
C ASP A 86 -12.91 -16.22 -5.46
N ASN A 87 -12.13 -16.23 -6.55
CA ASN A 87 -10.81 -15.63 -6.53
C ASN A 87 -11.00 -14.11 -6.50
N VAL A 88 -10.32 -13.42 -5.57
CA VAL A 88 -10.36 -11.96 -5.51
C VAL A 88 -9.81 -11.40 -6.83
N ASP A 89 -10.68 -10.77 -7.63
CA ASP A 89 -10.30 -10.14 -8.89
C ASP A 89 -9.73 -8.75 -8.63
N LEU A 90 -8.40 -8.63 -8.77
CA LEU A 90 -7.68 -7.36 -8.63
C LEU A 90 -7.60 -6.57 -9.93
N SER A 91 -8.33 -6.96 -10.99
CA SER A 91 -8.40 -6.17 -12.22
C SER A 91 -8.94 -4.77 -11.93
N GLU A 92 -8.36 -3.77 -12.57
CA GLU A 92 -8.60 -2.37 -12.26
C GLU A 92 -9.31 -1.64 -13.40
N LYS A 93 -9.98 -0.54 -13.05
CA LYS A 93 -10.46 0.46 -14.00
C LYS A 93 -10.09 1.86 -13.50
N GLN A 94 -9.90 2.77 -14.43
CA GLN A 94 -9.65 4.17 -14.11
C GLN A 94 -10.99 4.92 -14.02
N GLU A 95 -11.20 5.57 -12.87
CA GLU A 95 -12.24 6.57 -12.66
C GLU A 95 -11.57 7.91 -12.29
N PHE A 96 -12.03 8.59 -11.23
CA PHE A 96 -11.26 9.68 -10.63
C PHE A 96 -9.94 9.17 -10.00
N THR A 97 -9.95 7.94 -9.49
CA THR A 97 -8.79 7.18 -9.04
C THR A 97 -8.76 5.80 -9.73
N ILE A 98 -7.71 5.01 -9.46
CA ILE A 98 -7.74 3.58 -9.77
C ILE A 98 -8.65 2.88 -8.76
N VAL A 99 -9.59 2.08 -9.25
CA VAL A 99 -10.52 1.30 -8.44
C VAL A 99 -10.60 -0.13 -8.97
N MET A 100 -11.05 -1.08 -8.13
CA MET A 100 -11.33 -2.43 -8.59
C MET A 100 -12.42 -2.40 -9.67
N LYS A 101 -12.17 -3.10 -10.78
CA LYS A 101 -13.11 -3.22 -11.90
C LYS A 101 -14.40 -3.90 -11.46
N ASN A 102 -14.26 -4.96 -10.67
CA ASN A 102 -15.33 -5.69 -10.03
C ASN A 102 -15.25 -5.46 -8.51
N PRO A 103 -16.33 -5.00 -7.84
CA PRO A 103 -16.31 -4.77 -6.39
C PRO A 103 -15.91 -6.02 -5.60
N LEU A 104 -15.12 -5.85 -4.54
CA LEU A 104 -14.78 -6.93 -3.63
C LEU A 104 -16.02 -7.42 -2.87
N HIS A 105 -16.30 -8.71 -2.94
CA HIS A 105 -17.23 -9.40 -2.04
C HIS A 105 -16.43 -10.18 -0.99
N ALA A 106 -16.63 -9.83 0.29
CA ALA A 106 -15.92 -10.46 1.40
C ALA A 106 -16.90 -10.84 2.51
N ILE A 107 -16.60 -11.94 3.19
CA ILE A 107 -17.25 -12.34 4.43
C ILE A 107 -16.44 -11.72 5.57
N VAL A 108 -17.11 -10.94 6.42
CA VAL A 108 -16.50 -10.25 7.56
C VAL A 108 -17.08 -10.81 8.85
N CYS A 109 -16.25 -11.46 9.65
CA CYS A 109 -16.64 -12.06 10.92
C CYS A 109 -15.99 -11.32 12.09
N PRO A 110 -16.72 -10.92 13.14
CA PRO A 110 -16.10 -10.40 14.35
C PRO A 110 -15.11 -11.43 14.92
N ARG A 111 -13.91 -10.99 15.31
CA ARG A 111 -13.00 -11.82 16.08
C ARG A 111 -13.56 -12.00 17.50
N LEU A 112 -13.90 -13.23 17.87
CA LEU A 112 -14.13 -13.57 19.27
C LEU A 112 -12.79 -13.45 20.01
N LYS A 113 -12.76 -12.65 21.08
CA LYS A 113 -11.61 -12.60 21.99
C LYS A 113 -11.61 -13.80 22.92
#